data_AF-F1YG15-F1
#
_entry.id   AF-F1YG15-F1
#
_cell.length_a   1.000
_cell.length_b   1.000
_cell.length_c   1.000
_cell.angle_alpha   90.00
_cell.angle_beta   90.00
_cell.angle_gamma   90.00
#
_symmetry.space_group_name_H-M   'P 1'
#
loop_
_entity.id
_entity.type
_entity.pdbx_description
1 polymer ?
#
loop_
_entity_poly.entity_id
_entity_poly.type
_entity_poly.pdbx_seq_one_letter_code
_entity_poly.pdbx_strand_id
1 'polypeptide(L)'
;MDDRWCAEGADARLVIPAECVEWCHRQPYAETVLEDVVEVDLDWWNERFADAAIPAQLTARDPDGRQVWKGVGHLRRGDLEPGVAGLEFGDEPEYDRLYMCAAWLAEHPFRGGGMRRFVDIRSTGDPRRRFEAIDRALIACRSAPALIDAAAYRDWSGWPTAPGVGHALMSLYCWAIHDGAPDRPQLLDGATAGSLTWNGWMVAASVSQYSVRRYVRYNSLIHRWASQAAVAPELVEMWLNRQWHRRLGAMTLGRDGSAI
;
A
#
# COMPACT_ATOMS: atom_id res chain seq x y z
N MET A 1 -32.11 -2.24 1.63
CA MET A 1 -31.91 -3.30 0.62
C MET A 1 -32.32 -2.67 -0.70
N ASP A 2 -31.35 -2.14 -1.43
CA ASP A 2 -31.58 -1.42 -2.69
C ASP A 2 -30.52 -1.89 -3.70
N ASP A 3 -30.89 -2.92 -4.44
CA ASP A 3 -30.10 -3.71 -5.38
C ASP A 3 -30.06 -3.05 -6.77
N ARG A 4 -29.60 -1.80 -6.85
CA ARG A 4 -29.51 -1.05 -8.12
C ARG A 4 -28.14 -0.45 -8.44
N TRP A 5 -27.08 -1.04 -7.91
CA TRP A 5 -25.71 -0.77 -8.39
C TRP A 5 -25.12 -2.04 -8.99
N CYS A 6 -25.64 -2.41 -10.18
CA CYS A 6 -24.91 -3.28 -11.10
C CYS A 6 -23.61 -2.56 -11.49
N ALA A 7 -22.50 -3.06 -10.95
CA ALA A 7 -21.18 -2.46 -10.97
C ALA A 7 -20.47 -2.48 -12.34
N GLU A 8 -21.12 -2.96 -13.39
CA GLU A 8 -20.52 -3.03 -14.73
C GLU A 8 -20.88 -1.83 -15.63
N GLY A 9 -21.99 -1.11 -15.38
CA GLY A 9 -22.49 -0.10 -16.33
C GLY A 9 -21.96 1.33 -16.13
N ALA A 10 -21.81 1.78 -14.88
CA ALA A 10 -21.39 3.15 -14.59
C ALA A 10 -19.86 3.33 -14.75
N ASP A 11 -19.08 2.31 -14.38
CA ASP A 11 -17.62 2.37 -14.37
C ASP A 11 -17.00 2.05 -15.72
N ALA A 12 -17.71 1.30 -16.58
CA ALA A 12 -17.25 0.98 -17.93
C ALA A 12 -17.00 2.24 -18.79
N ARG A 13 -17.64 3.37 -18.45
CA ARG A 13 -17.45 4.66 -19.13
C ARG A 13 -16.24 5.44 -18.62
N LEU A 14 -15.59 4.98 -17.55
CA LEU A 14 -14.42 5.65 -16.96
C LEU A 14 -13.18 5.26 -17.76
N VAL A 15 -12.75 6.15 -18.65
CA VAL A 15 -11.59 5.96 -19.52
C VAL A 15 -10.34 6.48 -18.82
N ILE A 16 -9.23 5.77 -19.01
CA ILE A 16 -7.91 6.22 -18.55
C ILE A 16 -7.57 7.59 -19.17
N PRO A 17 -7.02 8.56 -18.41
CA PRO A 17 -6.59 9.84 -18.96
C PRO A 17 -5.44 9.64 -19.95
N ALA A 18 -5.46 10.38 -21.07
CA ALA A 18 -4.37 10.33 -22.06
C ALA A 18 -3.00 10.65 -21.44
N GLU A 19 -2.96 11.63 -20.52
CA GLU A 19 -1.75 11.97 -19.76
C GLU A 19 -1.23 10.85 -18.84
N CYS A 20 -2.11 9.94 -18.40
CA CYS A 20 -1.71 8.74 -17.66
C CYS A 20 -1.04 7.74 -18.59
N VAL A 21 -1.65 7.46 -19.75
CA VAL A 21 -1.11 6.59 -20.80
C VAL A 21 0.28 7.07 -21.23
N GLU A 22 0.40 8.34 -21.61
CA GLU A 22 1.66 8.93 -22.07
C GLU A 22 2.74 8.91 -20.99
N TRP A 23 2.38 9.10 -19.72
CA TRP A 23 3.35 9.06 -18.64
C TRP A 23 3.84 7.63 -18.40
N CYS A 24 2.93 6.65 -18.32
CA CYS A 24 3.25 5.26 -18.05
C CYS A 24 4.16 4.67 -19.13
N HIS A 25 3.92 4.94 -20.42
CA HIS A 25 4.80 4.47 -21.51
C HIS A 25 6.21 5.07 -21.49
N ARG A 26 6.41 6.20 -20.79
CA ARG A 26 7.74 6.83 -20.63
C ARG A 26 8.46 6.38 -19.38
N GLN A 27 7.81 5.60 -18.51
CA GLN A 27 8.40 5.14 -17.26
C GLN A 27 8.94 3.72 -17.41
N PRO A 28 10.23 3.49 -17.14
CA PRO A 28 10.74 2.15 -17.06
C PRO A 28 10.31 1.54 -15.71
N TYR A 29 9.68 0.36 -15.76
CA TYR A 29 8.97 -0.22 -14.61
C TYR A 29 9.90 -0.51 -13.42
N ALA A 30 11.08 -1.09 -13.67
CA ALA A 30 12.00 -1.46 -12.62
C ALA A 30 12.45 -0.24 -11.81
N GLU A 31 12.84 0.84 -12.48
CA GLU A 31 13.34 2.05 -11.84
C GLU A 31 12.23 2.88 -11.20
N THR A 32 11.02 2.85 -11.78
CA THR A 32 9.90 3.67 -11.29
C THR A 32 9.16 3.00 -10.13
N VAL A 33 9.06 1.68 -10.16
CA VAL A 33 8.25 0.92 -9.20
C VAL A 33 9.12 0.16 -8.23
N LEU A 34 10.03 -0.68 -8.71
CA LEU A 34 10.80 -1.57 -7.85
C LEU A 34 11.91 -0.84 -7.10
N GLU A 35 12.58 0.11 -7.75
CA GLU A 35 13.65 0.95 -7.17
C GLU A 35 13.12 2.17 -6.40
N ASP A 36 11.79 2.27 -6.19
CA ASP A 36 11.19 3.32 -5.36
C ASP A 36 11.62 3.15 -3.91
N VAL A 37 12.61 3.95 -3.49
CA VAL A 37 13.42 3.77 -2.28
C VAL A 37 13.08 4.79 -1.21
N VAL A 38 13.10 4.34 0.04
CA VAL A 38 13.01 5.19 1.22
C VAL A 38 14.17 4.94 2.18
N GLU A 39 14.56 5.98 2.91
CA GLU A 39 15.45 5.83 4.07
C GLU A 39 14.64 5.47 5.31
N VAL A 40 15.09 4.47 6.05
CA VAL A 40 14.41 3.90 7.20
C VAL A 40 15.34 3.91 8.40
N ASP A 41 14.84 4.44 9.51
CA ASP A 41 15.49 4.40 10.82
C ASP A 41 15.21 3.05 11.48
N LEU A 42 16.14 2.11 11.31
CA LEU A 42 16.01 0.72 11.78
C LEU A 42 16.06 0.64 13.31
N ASP A 43 16.81 1.53 13.96
CA ASP A 43 16.88 1.58 15.42
C ASP A 43 15.51 1.94 15.99
N TRP A 44 14.84 2.96 15.45
CA TRP A 44 13.49 3.38 15.90
C TRP A 44 12.45 2.26 15.81
N TRP A 45 12.49 1.46 14.75
CA TRP A 45 11.55 0.35 14.54
C TRP A 45 11.89 -0.84 15.44
N ASN A 46 13.15 -1.28 15.43
CA ASN A 46 13.58 -2.49 16.14
C ASN A 46 13.55 -2.30 17.67
N GLU A 47 13.84 -1.10 18.19
CA GLU A 47 13.64 -0.78 19.61
C GLU A 47 12.15 -0.90 20.00
N ARG A 48 11.23 -0.43 19.14
CA ARG A 48 9.79 -0.54 19.42
C ARG A 48 9.26 -1.96 19.34
N PHE A 49 9.81 -2.80 18.47
CA PHE A 49 9.47 -4.22 18.46
C PHE A 49 9.89 -4.88 19.76
N ALA A 50 11.10 -4.58 20.25
CA ALA A 50 11.58 -5.06 21.53
C ALA A 50 10.69 -4.59 22.69
N ASP A 51 10.38 -3.29 22.76
CA ASP A 51 9.53 -2.70 23.80
C ASP A 51 8.10 -3.27 23.79
N ALA A 52 7.54 -3.50 22.59
CA ALA A 52 6.21 -4.06 22.43
C ALA A 52 6.18 -5.60 22.52
N ALA A 53 7.35 -6.25 22.59
CA ALA A 53 7.56 -7.68 22.47
C ALA A 53 6.87 -8.28 21.23
N ILE A 54 6.99 -7.60 20.10
CA ILE A 54 6.55 -8.08 18.78
C ILE A 54 7.73 -8.86 18.17
N PRO A 55 7.54 -10.13 17.78
CA PRO A 55 8.62 -10.97 17.27
C PRO A 55 8.86 -10.65 15.79
N ALA A 56 9.30 -9.42 15.50
CA ALA A 56 9.67 -8.98 14.16
C ALA A 56 11.06 -8.33 14.20
N GLN A 57 11.73 -8.36 13.06
CA GLN A 57 12.98 -7.66 12.82
C GLN A 57 12.88 -6.91 11.50
N LEU A 58 13.00 -5.58 11.57
CA LEU A 58 13.08 -4.77 10.38
C LEU A 58 14.51 -4.77 9.86
N THR A 59 14.63 -5.12 8.59
CA THR A 59 15.88 -5.15 7.84
C THR A 59 15.75 -4.28 6.61
N ALA A 60 16.86 -3.68 6.20
CA ALA A 60 16.99 -2.92 4.96
C ALA A 60 18.40 -3.06 4.40
N ARG A 61 18.76 -2.30 3.36
CA ARG A 61 20.09 -2.33 2.77
C ARG A 61 20.91 -1.10 3.12
N ASP A 62 22.21 -1.26 3.29
CA ASP A 62 23.13 -0.13 3.29
C ASP A 62 23.37 0.39 1.85
N PRO A 63 24.10 1.51 1.66
CA PRO A 63 24.44 2.01 0.32
C PRO A 63 25.25 1.03 -0.55
N ASP A 64 25.94 0.05 0.05
CA ASP A 64 26.66 -1.01 -0.66
C ASP A 64 25.74 -2.19 -1.05
N GLY A 65 24.44 -2.13 -0.69
CA GLY A 65 23.45 -3.16 -0.95
C GLY A 65 23.45 -4.32 0.06
N ARG A 66 24.22 -4.24 1.13
CA ARG A 66 24.30 -5.27 2.18
C ARG A 66 23.14 -5.14 3.15
N GLN A 67 22.61 -6.27 3.60
CA GLN A 67 21.58 -6.29 4.63
C GLN A 67 22.10 -5.71 5.96
N VAL A 68 21.30 -4.84 6.57
CA VAL A 68 21.52 -4.22 7.88
C VAL A 68 20.24 -4.22 8.71
N TRP A 69 20.40 -4.19 10.03
CA TRP A 69 19.31 -4.22 11.02
C TRP A 69 19.42 -3.08 12.07
N LYS A 70 20.37 -2.16 11.91
CA LYS A 70 20.62 -1.02 12.80
C LYS A 70 21.00 0.23 12.01
N GLY A 71 20.82 1.39 12.63
CA GLY A 71 21.07 2.69 12.02
C GLY A 71 20.06 3.00 10.92
N VAL A 72 20.52 3.72 9.88
CA VAL A 72 19.71 4.06 8.71
C VAL A 72 19.95 3.05 7.60
N GLY A 73 18.87 2.47 7.06
CA GLY A 73 18.89 1.60 5.90
C GLY A 73 18.00 2.12 4.77
N HIS A 74 18.19 1.56 3.57
CA HIS A 74 17.47 1.89 2.36
C HIS A 74 16.57 0.72 2.01
N LEU A 75 15.27 1.00 1.87
CA LEU A 75 14.26 0.00 1.57
C LEU A 75 13.59 0.36 0.25
N ARG A 76 13.75 -0.50 -0.75
CA ARG A 76 13.09 -0.36 -2.05
C ARG A 76 11.73 -1.05 -2.01
N ARG A 77 10.78 -0.62 -2.84
CA ARG A 77 9.50 -1.33 -2.96
C ARG A 77 9.72 -2.78 -3.43
N GLY A 78 10.69 -3.03 -4.31
CA GLY A 78 11.06 -4.38 -4.75
C GLY A 78 11.67 -5.25 -3.65
N ASP A 79 12.29 -4.67 -2.62
CA ASP A 79 12.79 -5.45 -1.47
C ASP A 79 11.66 -6.07 -0.63
N LEU A 80 10.41 -5.65 -0.86
CA LEU A 80 9.23 -6.20 -0.19
C LEU A 80 8.79 -7.55 -0.80
N GLU A 81 9.23 -7.88 -2.03
CA GLU A 81 8.85 -9.11 -2.75
C GLU A 81 9.52 -10.38 -2.15
N PRO A 82 8.99 -11.59 -2.35
CA PRO A 82 9.57 -12.81 -1.79
C PRO A 82 10.81 -13.23 -2.56
N GLY A 83 11.77 -13.86 -1.87
CA GLY A 83 12.95 -14.42 -2.52
C GLY A 83 13.95 -13.39 -3.04
N VAL A 84 13.86 -12.12 -2.60
CA VAL A 84 14.83 -11.08 -2.95
C VAL A 84 16.21 -11.47 -2.43
N ALA A 85 17.19 -11.55 -3.33
CA ALA A 85 18.53 -12.00 -3.00
C ALA A 85 19.21 -11.07 -1.98
N GLY A 86 19.85 -11.65 -0.96
CA GLY A 86 20.59 -10.90 0.05
C GLY A 86 19.70 -10.14 1.04
N LEU A 87 18.43 -10.54 1.18
CA LEU A 87 17.58 -10.20 2.31
C LEU A 87 17.07 -11.49 2.95
N GLU A 88 17.53 -11.75 4.16
CA GLU A 88 17.11 -12.85 5.02
C GLU A 88 16.18 -12.32 6.09
N PHE A 89 15.08 -13.03 6.32
CA PHE A 89 14.12 -12.72 7.39
C PHE A 89 14.40 -13.56 8.63
N GLY A 90 13.94 -13.07 9.77
CA GLY A 90 14.04 -13.75 11.06
C GLY A 90 13.02 -14.88 11.21
N ASP A 91 12.70 -15.20 12.47
CA ASP A 91 11.87 -16.34 12.83
C ASP A 91 10.40 -16.20 12.37
N GLU A 92 9.91 -14.97 12.18
CA GLU A 92 8.53 -14.65 11.77
C GLU A 92 8.54 -13.83 10.46
N PRO A 93 8.86 -14.46 9.31
CA PRO A 93 9.09 -13.77 8.05
C PRO A 93 7.88 -12.96 7.54
N GLU A 94 6.66 -13.34 7.92
CA GLU A 94 5.47 -12.58 7.57
C GLU A 94 5.32 -11.29 8.37
N TYR A 95 5.77 -11.25 9.62
CA TYR A 95 5.79 -10.02 10.40
C TYR A 95 6.88 -9.09 9.91
N ASP A 96 8.07 -9.62 9.65
CA ASP A 96 9.20 -8.86 9.08
C ASP A 96 8.75 -8.16 7.80
N ARG A 97 8.12 -8.88 6.88
CA ARG A 97 7.59 -8.32 5.63
C ARG A 97 6.49 -7.30 5.85
N LEU A 98 5.55 -7.55 6.77
CA LEU A 98 4.50 -6.58 7.11
C LEU A 98 5.12 -5.27 7.62
N TYR A 99 6.15 -5.36 8.45
CA TYR A 99 6.84 -4.20 8.98
C TYR A 99 7.76 -3.52 7.98
N MET A 100 8.35 -4.25 7.03
CA MET A 100 9.00 -3.63 5.86
C MET A 100 8.01 -2.83 5.04
N CYS A 101 6.81 -3.36 4.78
CA CYS A 101 5.74 -2.62 4.11
C CYS A 101 5.32 -1.37 4.93
N ALA A 102 5.22 -1.50 6.26
CA ALA A 102 4.85 -0.40 7.14
C ALA A 102 5.91 0.71 7.15
N ALA A 103 7.18 0.34 7.23
CA ALA A 103 8.31 1.25 7.18
C ALA A 103 8.39 1.95 5.83
N TRP A 104 8.31 1.20 4.73
CA TRP A 104 8.28 1.76 3.38
C TRP A 104 7.16 2.81 3.25
N LEU A 105 5.94 2.46 3.66
CA LEU A 105 4.80 3.37 3.56
C LEU A 105 4.93 4.60 4.46
N ALA A 106 5.46 4.44 5.68
CA ALA A 106 5.59 5.51 6.65
C ALA A 106 6.65 6.55 6.26
N GLU A 107 7.78 6.11 5.70
CA GLU A 107 8.90 6.98 5.33
C GLU A 107 8.75 7.55 3.91
N HIS A 108 7.86 7.00 3.09
CA HIS A 108 7.72 7.44 1.71
C HIS A 108 7.18 8.88 1.60
N PRO A 109 7.89 9.81 0.92
CA PRO A 109 7.61 11.25 0.96
C PRO A 109 6.23 11.63 0.40
N PHE A 110 5.71 10.84 -0.53
CA PHE A 110 4.41 11.07 -1.16
C PHE A 110 3.27 10.17 -0.63
N ARG A 111 3.52 9.36 0.41
CA ARG A 111 2.55 8.36 0.91
C ARG A 111 2.42 8.35 2.43
N GLY A 112 3.51 8.63 3.14
CA GLY A 112 3.52 8.83 4.59
C GLY A 112 2.73 10.07 4.97
N GLY A 113 1.77 9.92 5.89
CA GLY A 113 0.86 10.98 6.33
C GLY A 113 1.51 12.07 7.20
N GLY A 114 2.76 12.43 6.94
CA GLY A 114 3.53 13.47 7.63
C GLY A 114 4.04 13.11 9.04
N MET A 115 3.48 12.08 9.69
CA MET A 115 3.92 11.61 10.99
C MET A 115 4.06 10.09 11.00
N ARG A 116 5.29 9.61 11.27
CA ARG A 116 5.60 8.19 11.50
C ARG A 116 4.74 7.65 12.64
N ARG A 117 3.94 6.60 12.36
CA ARG A 117 3.10 5.90 13.36
C ARG A 117 3.53 4.46 13.48
N PHE A 118 3.76 4.01 14.71
CA PHE A 118 4.05 2.61 14.99
C PHE A 118 2.79 1.77 14.77
N VAL A 119 2.93 0.68 14.00
CA VAL A 119 1.86 -0.26 13.71
C VAL A 119 1.83 -1.31 14.82
N ASP A 120 0.89 -1.18 15.75
CA ASP A 120 0.72 -2.15 16.84
C ASP A 120 -0.27 -3.26 16.42
N ILE A 121 0.27 -4.43 16.08
CA ILE A 121 -0.51 -5.60 15.63
C ILE A 121 -1.13 -6.40 16.78
N ARG A 122 -0.88 -6.00 18.04
CA ARG A 122 -1.38 -6.72 19.20
C ARG A 122 -2.88 -6.50 19.36
N SER A 123 -3.60 -7.59 19.58
CA SER A 123 -4.99 -7.57 19.99
C SER A 123 -5.10 -7.11 21.45
N THR A 124 -6.12 -6.32 21.75
CA THR A 124 -6.49 -6.02 23.14
C THR A 124 -7.15 -7.25 23.77
N GLY A 125 -6.83 -7.54 25.04
CA GLY A 125 -7.40 -8.69 25.75
C GLY A 125 -6.34 -9.68 26.24
N ASP A 126 -6.52 -10.97 25.94
CA ASP A 126 -5.66 -12.05 26.43
C ASP A 126 -4.22 -11.94 25.88
N PRO A 127 -3.20 -11.71 26.73
CA PRO A 127 -1.81 -11.60 26.31
C PRO A 127 -1.28 -12.84 25.57
N ARG A 128 -1.83 -14.03 25.83
CA ARG A 128 -1.42 -15.28 25.16
C ARG A 128 -1.90 -15.36 23.72
N ARG A 129 -2.95 -14.61 23.38
CA ARG A 129 -3.60 -14.61 22.06
C ARG A 129 -3.39 -13.30 21.30
N ARG A 130 -2.45 -12.47 21.77
CA ARG A 130 -2.25 -11.09 21.29
C ARG A 130 -1.95 -11.00 19.79
N PHE A 131 -1.46 -12.05 19.14
CA PHE A 131 -1.18 -12.04 17.69
C PHE A 131 -2.17 -12.85 16.83
N GLU A 132 -3.10 -13.59 17.42
CA GLU A 132 -3.96 -14.50 16.65
C GLU A 132 -4.86 -13.80 15.61
N ALA A 133 -5.22 -12.53 15.84
CA ALA A 133 -6.00 -11.77 14.88
C ALA A 133 -5.17 -11.44 13.63
N ILE A 134 -3.94 -10.95 13.83
CA ILE A 134 -3.04 -10.63 12.72
C ILE A 134 -2.61 -11.91 11.98
N ASP A 135 -2.32 -13.01 12.69
CA ASP A 135 -1.96 -14.29 12.06
C ASP A 135 -3.03 -14.77 11.09
N ARG A 136 -4.30 -14.74 11.54
CA ARG A 136 -5.43 -15.12 10.68
C ARG A 136 -5.60 -14.18 9.50
N ALA A 137 -5.36 -12.88 9.68
CA ALA A 137 -5.39 -11.92 8.59
C ALA A 137 -4.31 -12.22 7.55
N LEU A 138 -3.07 -12.49 7.97
CA LEU A 138 -1.96 -12.80 7.06
C LEU A 138 -2.18 -14.14 6.33
N ILE A 139 -2.71 -15.16 7.01
CA ILE A 139 -3.14 -16.43 6.40
C ILE A 139 -4.21 -16.19 5.31
N ALA A 140 -5.21 -15.36 5.60
CA ALA A 140 -6.26 -15.03 4.64
C ALA A 140 -5.69 -14.29 3.41
N CYS A 141 -4.75 -13.37 3.62
CA CYS A 141 -4.08 -12.64 2.55
C CYS A 141 -3.29 -13.56 1.61
N ARG A 142 -2.60 -14.56 2.15
CA ARG A 142 -1.92 -15.59 1.34
C ARG A 142 -2.87 -16.40 0.48
N SER A 143 -4.08 -16.64 0.98
CA SER A 143 -5.06 -17.53 0.33
C SER A 143 -5.85 -16.84 -0.78
N ALA A 144 -5.91 -15.49 -0.79
CA ALA A 144 -6.76 -14.73 -1.72
C ALA A 144 -6.06 -13.41 -2.18
N PRO A 145 -5.35 -13.41 -3.33
CA PRO A 145 -4.59 -12.25 -3.80
C PRO A 145 -5.43 -10.99 -4.01
N ALA A 146 -6.65 -11.14 -4.55
CA ALA A 146 -7.51 -10.00 -4.87
C ALA A 146 -8.16 -9.32 -3.65
N LEU A 147 -7.91 -9.80 -2.41
CA LEU A 147 -8.63 -9.41 -1.18
C LEU A 147 -10.15 -9.75 -1.19
N ILE A 148 -10.68 -10.31 -2.29
CA ILE A 148 -12.10 -10.55 -2.56
C ILE A 148 -12.63 -11.83 -1.88
N ASP A 149 -11.82 -12.89 -1.87
CA ASP A 149 -12.25 -14.26 -1.50
C ASP A 149 -11.94 -14.68 -0.06
N ALA A 150 -11.56 -13.74 0.81
CA ALA A 150 -11.47 -14.00 2.26
C ALA A 150 -12.89 -14.12 2.87
N ALA A 151 -13.51 -15.28 2.68
CA ALA A 151 -14.90 -15.58 3.06
C ALA A 151 -15.10 -15.77 4.58
N ALA A 152 -14.03 -15.83 5.38
CA ALA A 152 -14.12 -16.01 6.82
C ALA A 152 -13.46 -14.84 7.56
N TYR A 153 -14.18 -14.22 8.50
CA TYR A 153 -13.70 -13.22 9.47
C TYR A 153 -13.55 -11.77 8.96
N ARG A 154 -14.65 -11.22 8.45
CA ARG A 154 -14.80 -9.80 8.11
C ARG A 154 -15.17 -8.95 9.33
N ASP A 155 -14.59 -7.76 9.45
CA ASP A 155 -15.22 -6.66 10.19
C ASP A 155 -16.45 -6.11 9.41
N TRP A 156 -17.15 -5.10 9.94
CA TRP A 156 -18.32 -4.51 9.27
C TRP A 156 -18.01 -3.92 7.88
N SER A 157 -16.74 -3.70 7.54
CA SER A 157 -16.26 -3.13 6.28
C SER A 157 -15.78 -4.20 5.28
N GLY A 158 -15.61 -5.44 5.72
CA GLY A 158 -15.29 -6.58 4.89
C GLY A 158 -13.82 -7.02 4.94
N TRP A 159 -12.95 -6.32 5.67
CA TRP A 159 -11.51 -6.63 5.73
C TRP A 159 -11.22 -7.70 6.78
N PRO A 160 -10.13 -8.47 6.63
CA PRO A 160 -9.63 -9.30 7.72
C PRO A 160 -9.35 -8.42 8.95
N THR A 161 -9.76 -8.88 10.13
CA THR A 161 -9.48 -8.16 11.37
C THR A 161 -7.98 -8.18 11.67
N ALA A 162 -7.30 -7.05 11.42
CA ALA A 162 -5.86 -6.89 11.62
C ALA A 162 -5.59 -5.66 12.50
N PRO A 163 -5.34 -5.83 13.82
CA PRO A 163 -5.09 -4.72 14.73
C PRO A 163 -3.95 -3.83 14.23
N GLY A 164 -4.12 -2.51 14.32
CA GLY A 164 -3.12 -1.53 13.89
C GLY A 164 -2.87 -1.43 12.37
N VAL A 165 -3.31 -2.41 11.57
CA VAL A 165 -3.05 -2.48 10.14
C VAL A 165 -4.22 -1.89 9.35
N GLY A 166 -3.97 -0.73 8.74
CA GLY A 166 -4.92 -0.09 7.83
C GLY A 166 -4.96 -0.74 6.43
N HIS A 167 -5.99 -0.42 5.65
CA HIS A 167 -6.23 -0.99 4.31
C HIS A 167 -5.06 -0.77 3.33
N ALA A 168 -4.42 0.40 3.36
CA ALA A 168 -3.28 0.71 2.52
C ALA A 168 -2.09 -0.21 2.83
N LEU A 169 -1.75 -0.37 4.11
CA LEU A 169 -0.70 -1.28 4.55
C LEU A 169 -1.03 -2.74 4.22
N MET A 170 -2.26 -3.18 4.48
CA MET A 170 -2.69 -4.53 4.14
C MET A 170 -2.58 -4.82 2.64
N SER A 171 -2.89 -3.84 1.81
CA SER A 171 -2.81 -4.00 0.35
C SER A 171 -1.39 -4.00 -0.15
N LEU A 172 -0.50 -3.17 0.42
CA LEU A 172 0.93 -3.24 0.12
C LEU A 172 1.53 -4.59 0.56
N TYR A 173 1.12 -5.12 1.70
CA TYR A 173 1.51 -6.46 2.13
C TYR A 173 1.03 -7.53 1.13
N CYS A 174 -0.22 -7.46 0.68
CA CYS A 174 -0.74 -8.39 -0.33
C CYS A 174 -0.03 -8.25 -1.68
N TRP A 175 0.28 -7.02 -2.11
CA TRP A 175 1.12 -6.76 -3.28
C TRP A 175 2.48 -7.45 -3.14
N ALA A 176 3.09 -7.32 -1.96
CA ALA A 176 4.42 -7.82 -1.65
C ALA A 176 4.50 -9.36 -1.62
N ILE A 177 3.45 -10.08 -1.19
CA ILE A 177 3.48 -11.56 -1.11
C ILE A 177 3.00 -12.26 -2.39
N HIS A 178 2.36 -11.53 -3.31
CA HIS A 178 1.80 -12.06 -4.56
C HIS A 178 2.59 -11.55 -5.77
N ASP A 179 3.92 -11.69 -5.71
CA ASP A 179 4.80 -11.34 -6.82
C ASP A 179 4.36 -12.01 -8.13
N GLY A 180 4.40 -11.23 -9.22
CA GLY A 180 3.99 -11.66 -10.55
C GLY A 180 2.50 -11.94 -10.75
N ALA A 181 1.65 -11.88 -9.71
CA ALA A 181 0.22 -12.14 -9.86
C ALA A 181 -0.48 -10.98 -10.61
N PRO A 182 -1.26 -11.27 -11.68
CA PRO A 182 -1.90 -10.24 -12.49
C PRO A 182 -2.91 -9.40 -11.71
N ASP A 183 -3.57 -10.00 -10.72
CA ASP A 183 -4.60 -9.37 -9.89
C ASP A 183 -4.06 -8.87 -8.54
N ARG A 184 -2.74 -8.68 -8.41
CA ARG A 184 -2.16 -8.22 -7.15
C ARG A 184 -2.73 -6.84 -6.77
N PRO A 185 -3.06 -6.63 -5.49
CA PRO A 185 -3.78 -5.43 -5.09
C PRO A 185 -2.85 -4.22 -5.14
N GLN A 186 -3.27 -3.19 -5.88
CA GLN A 186 -2.59 -1.91 -5.91
C GLN A 186 -2.79 -1.12 -4.61
N LEU A 187 -1.83 -0.28 -4.25
CA LEU A 187 -1.85 0.58 -3.08
C LEU A 187 -2.77 1.78 -3.30
N LEU A 188 -3.90 1.83 -2.58
CA LEU A 188 -4.81 2.95 -2.54
C LEU A 188 -4.60 3.70 -1.22
N ASP A 189 -3.76 4.73 -1.27
CA ASP A 189 -3.57 5.69 -0.19
C ASP A 189 -4.44 6.95 -0.38
N GLY A 190 -4.37 7.88 0.56
CA GLY A 190 -5.14 9.12 0.50
C GLY A 190 -4.87 9.95 -0.76
N ALA A 191 -3.65 9.91 -1.30
CA ALA A 191 -3.29 10.63 -2.52
C ALA A 191 -3.93 10.00 -3.76
N THR A 192 -3.85 8.68 -3.87
CA THR A 192 -4.46 7.91 -4.96
C THR A 192 -5.98 8.10 -4.96
N ALA A 193 -6.61 8.00 -3.79
CA ALA A 193 -8.04 8.27 -3.61
C ALA A 193 -8.43 9.71 -3.92
N GLY A 194 -7.59 10.69 -3.56
CA GLY A 194 -7.77 12.10 -3.91
C GLY A 194 -7.77 12.31 -5.42
N SER A 195 -6.79 11.73 -6.13
CA SER A 195 -6.74 11.76 -7.60
C SER A 195 -7.95 11.11 -8.25
N LEU A 196 -8.40 9.96 -7.75
CA LEU A 196 -9.58 9.29 -8.28
C LEU A 196 -10.86 10.10 -8.02
N THR A 197 -11.00 10.71 -6.85
CA THR A 197 -12.12 11.63 -6.52
C THR A 197 -12.10 12.85 -7.42
N TRP A 198 -10.93 13.45 -7.65
CA TRP A 198 -10.78 14.64 -8.48
C TRP A 198 -11.23 14.42 -9.92
N ASN A 199 -10.92 13.25 -10.48
CA ASN A 199 -11.35 12.88 -11.83
C ASN A 199 -12.84 12.48 -11.89
N GLY A 200 -13.58 12.63 -10.79
CA GLY A 200 -15.02 12.33 -10.71
C GLY A 200 -15.34 10.84 -10.61
N TRP A 201 -14.36 10.02 -10.25
CA TRP A 201 -14.50 8.55 -10.26
C TRP A 201 -14.80 7.96 -8.89
N MET A 202 -14.67 8.76 -7.83
CA MET A 202 -15.00 8.38 -6.47
C MET A 202 -15.83 9.44 -5.78
N VAL A 203 -16.75 8.99 -4.92
CA VAL A 203 -17.37 9.87 -3.93
C VAL A 203 -16.33 10.14 -2.85
N ALA A 204 -16.10 11.42 -2.54
CA ALA A 204 -15.15 11.85 -1.52
C ALA A 204 -15.43 11.14 -0.19
N ALA A 205 -14.49 10.32 0.24
CA ALA A 205 -14.49 9.64 1.53
C ALA A 205 -13.05 9.31 1.92
N SER A 206 -12.77 9.24 3.21
CA SER A 206 -11.46 8.80 3.70
C SER A 206 -11.20 7.35 3.31
N VAL A 207 -9.99 7.03 2.84
CA VAL A 207 -9.57 5.66 2.50
C VAL A 207 -9.71 4.70 3.69
N SER A 208 -9.48 5.20 4.90
CA SER A 208 -9.67 4.44 6.14
C SER A 208 -11.12 4.01 6.39
N GLN A 209 -12.08 4.58 5.65
CA GLN A 209 -13.50 4.25 5.72
C GLN A 209 -13.97 3.39 4.53
N TYR A 210 -13.06 2.93 3.67
CA TYR A 210 -13.43 2.13 2.51
C TYR A 210 -13.71 0.69 2.93
N SER A 211 -14.90 0.21 2.57
CA SER A 211 -15.16 -1.22 2.59
C SER A 211 -14.26 -1.95 1.59
N VAL A 212 -14.00 -3.25 1.82
CA VAL A 212 -13.28 -4.10 0.84
C VAL A 212 -13.91 -3.99 -0.53
N ARG A 213 -15.25 -4.00 -0.62
CA ARG A 213 -15.96 -3.86 -1.89
C ARG A 213 -15.58 -2.57 -2.64
N ARG A 214 -15.42 -1.46 -1.92
CA ARG A 214 -14.99 -0.19 -2.51
C ARG A 214 -13.53 -0.23 -2.93
N TYR A 215 -12.66 -0.81 -2.10
CA TYR A 215 -11.24 -0.97 -2.40
C TYR A 215 -11.02 -1.83 -3.66
N VAL A 216 -11.66 -3.00 -3.71
CA VAL A 216 -11.65 -3.94 -4.83
C VAL A 216 -12.13 -3.29 -6.12
N ARG A 217 -13.23 -2.54 -6.06
CA ARG A 217 -13.78 -1.83 -7.23
C ARG A 217 -12.74 -0.88 -7.84
N TYR A 218 -11.99 -0.16 -7.01
CA TYR A 218 -10.95 0.75 -7.48
C TYR A 218 -9.69 0.02 -7.94
N ASN A 219 -9.33 -1.08 -7.30
CA ASN A 219 -8.26 -1.95 -7.80
C ASN A 219 -8.59 -2.47 -9.20
N SER A 220 -9.83 -2.93 -9.40
CA SER A 220 -10.34 -3.39 -10.69
C SER A 220 -10.31 -2.28 -11.75
N LEU A 221 -10.58 -1.03 -11.36
CA LEU A 221 -10.46 0.14 -12.24
C LEU A 221 -9.00 0.37 -12.67
N ILE A 222 -8.05 0.35 -11.74
CA ILE A 222 -6.62 0.53 -12.03
C ILE A 222 -6.13 -0.58 -12.96
N HIS A 223 -6.45 -1.84 -12.67
CA HIS A 223 -6.11 -2.99 -13.51
C HIS A 223 -6.72 -2.90 -14.92
N ARG A 224 -7.98 -2.45 -15.01
CA ARG A 224 -8.62 -2.23 -16.32
C ARG A 224 -7.91 -1.15 -17.12
N TRP A 225 -7.53 -0.03 -16.50
CA TRP A 225 -6.78 1.03 -17.17
C TRP A 225 -5.39 0.59 -17.59
N ALA A 226 -4.69 -0.15 -16.73
CA ALA A 226 -3.40 -0.74 -17.04
C ALA A 226 -3.50 -1.65 -18.27
N SER A 227 -4.54 -2.49 -18.32
CA SER A 227 -4.85 -3.35 -19.46
C SER A 227 -5.15 -2.55 -20.73
N GLN A 228 -5.98 -1.49 -20.65
CA GLN A 228 -6.32 -0.62 -21.77
C GLN A 228 -5.09 0.12 -22.33
N ALA A 229 -4.15 0.50 -21.46
CA ALA A 229 -2.94 1.20 -21.82
C ALA A 229 -1.75 0.26 -22.11
N ALA A 230 -1.91 -1.05 -21.97
CA ALA A 230 -0.84 -2.04 -22.10
C ALA A 230 0.40 -1.70 -21.24
N VAL A 231 0.18 -1.36 -19.97
CA VAL A 231 1.22 -1.05 -18.97
C VAL A 231 0.97 -1.83 -17.67
N ALA A 232 1.96 -1.84 -16.77
CA ALA A 232 1.80 -2.41 -15.44
C ALA A 232 0.84 -1.56 -14.58
N PRO A 233 -0.02 -2.17 -13.74
CA PRO A 233 -0.96 -1.45 -12.89
C PRO A 233 -0.29 -0.56 -11.85
N GLU A 234 0.93 -0.88 -11.42
CA GLU A 234 1.70 -0.05 -10.49
C GLU A 234 2.08 1.29 -11.11
N LEU A 235 2.29 1.36 -12.43
CA LEU A 235 2.56 2.64 -13.09
C LEU A 235 1.32 3.55 -13.05
N VAL A 236 0.13 2.98 -13.22
CA VAL A 236 -1.13 3.73 -13.09
C VAL A 236 -1.31 4.21 -11.64
N GLU A 237 -1.00 3.36 -10.65
CA GLU A 237 -0.99 3.72 -9.22
C GLU A 237 -0.01 4.86 -8.93
N MET A 238 1.25 4.75 -9.38
CA MET A 238 2.29 5.78 -9.20
C MET A 238 1.89 7.11 -9.85
N TRP A 239 1.27 7.06 -11.04
CA TRP A 239 0.77 8.25 -11.71
C TRP A 239 -0.33 8.94 -10.89
N LEU A 240 -1.30 8.19 -10.36
CA LEU A 240 -2.38 8.73 -9.54
C LEU A 240 -1.82 9.43 -8.28
N ASN A 241 -0.87 8.81 -7.59
CA ASN A 241 -0.21 9.39 -6.43
C ASN A 241 0.52 10.70 -6.81
N ARG A 242 1.37 10.67 -7.84
CA ARG A 242 2.14 11.84 -8.30
C ARG A 242 1.25 13.00 -8.73
N GLN A 243 0.18 12.72 -9.46
CA GLN A 243 -0.74 13.76 -9.93
C GLN A 243 -1.43 14.48 -8.78
N TRP A 244 -1.77 13.76 -7.71
CA TRP A 244 -2.36 14.38 -6.52
C TRP A 244 -1.39 15.41 -5.91
N HIS A 245 -0.14 15.03 -5.71
CA HIS A 245 0.88 15.92 -5.15
C HIS A 245 1.21 17.12 -6.05
N ARG A 246 1.24 16.91 -7.38
CA ARG A 246 1.36 18.04 -8.33
C ARG A 246 0.23 19.04 -8.17
N ARG A 247 -1.02 18.57 -7.99
CA ARG A 247 -2.19 19.44 -7.78
C ARG A 247 -2.09 20.19 -6.44
N LEU A 248 -1.72 19.51 -5.36
CA LEU A 248 -1.51 20.15 -4.06
C LEU A 248 -0.44 21.24 -4.15
N GLY A 249 0.70 20.97 -4.79
CA GLY A 249 1.74 21.97 -5.01
C GLY A 249 1.26 23.19 -5.79
N ALA A 250 0.48 22.99 -6.86
CA ALA A 250 -0.11 24.09 -7.63
C ALA A 250 -1.12 24.92 -6.83
N MET A 251 -1.93 24.27 -5.97
CA MET A 251 -2.89 24.96 -5.09
C MET A 251 -2.19 25.79 -4.01
N THR A 252 -1.07 25.32 -3.46
CA THR A 252 -0.27 26.07 -2.49
C THR A 252 0.36 27.31 -3.14
N LEU A 253 1.00 27.15 -4.31
CA LEU A 253 1.59 28.27 -5.06
C LEU A 253 0.55 29.30 -5.50
N GLY A 254 -0.67 28.87 -5.88
CA GLY A 254 -1.76 29.76 -6.24
C GLY A 254 -2.34 30.56 -5.06
N ARG A 255 -2.17 30.09 -3.82
CA ARG A 255 -2.57 30.82 -2.60
C ARG A 255 -1.53 31.85 -2.19
N ASP A 256 -0.25 31.57 -2.41
CA ASP A 256 0.85 32.47 -2.06
C ASP A 256 1.08 33.57 -3.12
N GLY A 257 0.49 33.43 -4.31
CA GLY A 257 0.62 34.35 -5.45
C GLY A 257 -0.42 35.48 -5.55
N SER A 258 -1.32 35.66 -4.58
CA SER A 258 -2.21 36.85 -4.51
C SER A 258 -1.55 37.98 -3.73
N ALA A 259 -0.46 38.52 -4.28
CA ALA A 259 0.08 39.84 -3.95
C ALA A 259 0.84 40.38 -5.16
N ILE A 260 0.10 40.78 -6.20
CA ILE A 260 0.54 41.76 -7.20
C ILE A 260 -0.60 42.77 -7.34
#